data_AF-A0A6P0TDD1-F1
#
_entry.id   AF-A0A6P0TDD1-F1
#
_cell.length_a   1.000
_cell.length_b   1.000
_cell.length_c   1.000
_cell.angle_alpha   90.00
_cell.angle_beta   90.00
_cell.angle_gamma   90.00
#
_symmetry.space_group_name_H-M   'P 1'
#
loop_
_entity.id
_entity.type
_entity.pdbx_description
1 polymer ?
#
loop_
_entity_poly.entity_id
_entity_poly.type
_entity_poly.pdbx_seq_one_letter_code
_entity_poly.pdbx_strand_id
1 'polypeptide(L)'
;MRDSLLLVPVSDRPHLEDDEYHVMDLLGVQVFHHDTGELIGIIKDVIPAGNDLLEVELSQPSLSTDATETAPPQNLSQLEESEQPSVDPSQAFIRRKGRRAMARKAKAKARQKKPLTVLIPFVPEIVPVVDLDAGRIAIAPPPGLLEELPE
;
A
#
# COMPACT_ATOMS: atom_id res chain seq x y z
N MET A 1 -29.89 26.43 -11.36
CA MET A 1 -29.08 25.46 -10.60
C MET A 1 -27.60 25.75 -10.82
N ARG A 2 -27.10 26.87 -10.28
CA ARG A 2 -25.67 27.11 -10.17
C ARG A 2 -25.34 26.74 -8.72
N ASP A 3 -24.26 25.98 -8.51
CA ASP A 3 -23.77 25.54 -7.19
C ASP A 3 -24.57 24.42 -6.47
N SER A 4 -25.20 23.49 -7.20
CA SER A 4 -25.84 22.30 -6.62
C SER A 4 -25.17 21.02 -7.09
N LEU A 5 -24.74 20.16 -6.16
CA LEU A 5 -24.14 18.85 -6.44
C LEU A 5 -25.25 17.81 -6.67
N LEU A 6 -25.21 17.15 -7.82
CA LEU A 6 -26.01 15.96 -8.11
C LEU A 6 -25.21 14.74 -7.67
N LEU A 7 -25.77 13.97 -6.75
CA LEU A 7 -25.20 12.73 -6.24
C LEU A 7 -26.07 11.57 -6.71
N VAL A 8 -25.43 10.49 -7.14
CA VAL A 8 -26.09 9.23 -7.51
C VAL A 8 -25.80 8.22 -6.39
N PRO A 9 -26.81 7.50 -5.87
CA PRO A 9 -26.59 6.42 -4.92
C PRO A 9 -25.68 5.33 -5.50
N VAL A 10 -24.83 4.72 -4.67
CA VAL A 10 -23.90 3.66 -5.13
C VAL A 10 -24.65 2.47 -5.76
N SER A 11 -25.88 2.21 -5.32
CA SER A 11 -26.73 1.14 -5.84
C SER A 11 -27.33 1.42 -7.23
N ASP A 12 -27.28 2.66 -7.71
CA ASP A 12 -27.83 3.07 -9.02
C ASP A 12 -26.74 3.07 -10.11
N ARG A 13 -25.59 2.43 -9.83
CA ARG A 13 -24.55 2.20 -10.81
C ARG A 13 -25.08 1.31 -11.94
N PRO A 14 -24.95 1.72 -13.22
CA PRO A 14 -25.24 0.86 -14.36
C PRO A 14 -24.40 -0.42 -14.31
N HIS A 15 -24.92 -1.51 -14.86
CA HIS A 15 -24.13 -2.71 -15.08
C HIS A 15 -23.17 -2.45 -16.24
N LEU A 16 -21.89 -2.67 -16.00
CA LEU A 16 -20.82 -2.59 -16.99
C LEU A 16 -20.74 -3.93 -17.75
N GLU A 17 -20.17 -3.91 -18.96
CA GLU A 17 -19.76 -5.16 -19.64
C GLU A 17 -18.50 -5.75 -18.97
N ASP A 18 -18.15 -7.01 -19.28
CA ASP A 18 -17.01 -7.70 -18.65
C ASP A 18 -15.65 -7.01 -18.92
N ASP A 19 -15.57 -6.20 -19.98
CA ASP A 19 -14.40 -5.42 -20.36
C ASP A 19 -14.47 -3.96 -19.87
N GLU A 20 -15.55 -3.55 -19.22
CA GLU A 20 -15.75 -2.20 -18.70
C GLU A 20 -15.64 -2.18 -17.17
N TYR A 21 -14.85 -1.25 -16.65
CA TYR A 21 -14.60 -1.15 -15.22
C TYR A 21 -14.79 0.27 -14.70
N HIS A 22 -15.31 0.39 -13.48
CA HIS A 22 -15.35 1.68 -12.80
C HIS A 22 -13.98 2.03 -12.22
N VAL A 23 -13.46 3.20 -12.60
CA VAL A 23 -12.20 3.74 -12.07
C VAL A 23 -12.15 3.69 -10.54
N MET A 24 -13.24 4.04 -9.87
CA MET A 24 -13.33 4.03 -8.40
C MET A 24 -13.04 2.66 -7.78
N ASP A 25 -13.34 1.58 -8.49
CA ASP A 25 -13.18 0.21 -8.01
C ASP A 25 -11.76 -0.31 -8.32
N LEU A 26 -11.04 0.32 -9.27
CA LEU A 26 -9.64 0.02 -9.56
C LEU A 26 -8.68 0.71 -8.57
N LEU A 27 -9.06 1.86 -8.01
CA LEU A 27 -8.19 2.59 -7.08
C LEU A 27 -7.95 1.78 -5.81
N GLY A 28 -6.68 1.67 -5.40
CA GLY A 28 -6.29 0.92 -4.21
C GLY A 28 -6.19 -0.59 -4.41
N VAL A 29 -6.46 -1.10 -5.61
CA VAL A 29 -6.28 -2.52 -5.95
C VAL A 29 -4.80 -2.85 -6.05
N GLN A 30 -4.46 -4.05 -5.55
CA GLN A 30 -3.09 -4.56 -5.61
C GLN A 30 -2.81 -5.16 -6.99
N VAL A 31 -1.70 -4.75 -7.58
CA VAL A 31 -1.24 -5.19 -8.89
C VAL A 31 -0.18 -6.26 -8.70
N PHE A 32 -0.36 -7.40 -9.33
CA PHE A 32 0.53 -8.55 -9.27
C PHE A 32 1.02 -8.93 -10.65
N HIS A 33 2.20 -9.54 -10.71
CA HIS A 33 2.67 -10.17 -11.93
C HIS A 33 1.87 -11.45 -12.19
N HIS A 34 1.42 -11.67 -13.44
CA HIS A 34 0.61 -12.82 -13.83
C HIS A 34 1.34 -14.15 -13.63
N ASP A 35 2.59 -14.24 -14.10
CA ASP A 35 3.34 -15.51 -14.07
C ASP A 35 3.98 -15.83 -12.71
N THR A 36 4.62 -14.84 -12.07
CA THR A 36 5.33 -15.04 -10.79
C THR A 36 4.44 -14.83 -9.57
N GLY A 37 3.31 -14.12 -9.71
CA GLY A 37 2.46 -13.72 -8.60
C GLY A 37 3.06 -12.64 -7.70
N GLU A 38 4.15 -12.00 -8.11
CA GLU A 38 4.82 -10.94 -7.34
C GLU A 38 3.96 -9.69 -7.21
N LEU A 39 3.91 -9.08 -6.02
CA LEU A 39 3.25 -7.79 -5.81
C LEU A 39 4.09 -6.67 -6.43
N ILE A 40 3.57 -6.06 -7.49
CA ILE A 40 4.21 -4.94 -8.18
C ILE A 40 3.91 -3.63 -7.44
N GLY A 41 2.67 -3.43 -7.03
CA GLY A 41 2.27 -2.17 -6.42
C GLY A 41 0.77 -2.01 -6.20
N ILE A 42 0.37 -0.77 -6.01
CA ILE A 42 -1.04 -0.39 -5.76
C ILE A 42 -1.44 0.67 -6.77
N ILE A 43 -2.63 0.54 -7.35
CA ILE A 43 -3.19 1.55 -8.27
C ILE A 43 -3.53 2.81 -7.49
N LYS A 44 -2.95 3.94 -7.91
CA LYS A 44 -3.20 5.27 -7.34
C LYS A 44 -4.18 6.09 -8.15
N ASP A 45 -4.12 6.00 -9.47
CA ASP A 45 -4.98 6.79 -10.37
C ASP A 45 -5.14 6.10 -11.73
N VAL A 46 -6.10 6.57 -12.53
CA VAL A 46 -6.32 6.14 -13.92
C VAL A 46 -6.36 7.38 -14.82
N ILE A 47 -5.44 7.43 -15.78
CA ILE A 47 -5.26 8.58 -16.67
C ILE A 47 -5.79 8.23 -18.07
N PRO A 48 -6.79 8.97 -18.60
CA PRO A 48 -7.28 8.75 -19.96
C PRO A 48 -6.27 9.27 -20.99
N ALA A 49 -5.73 8.39 -21.83
CA ALA A 49 -4.72 8.71 -22.85
C ALA A 49 -5.02 8.01 -24.20
N GLY A 50 -6.29 8.00 -24.60
CA GLY A 50 -6.79 7.21 -25.74
C GLY A 50 -7.10 5.77 -25.34
N ASN A 51 -6.15 5.15 -24.63
CA ASN A 51 -6.39 4.02 -23.74
C ASN A 51 -6.25 4.51 -22.29
N ASP A 52 -6.87 3.82 -21.34
CA ASP A 52 -6.70 4.15 -19.92
C ASP A 52 -5.31 3.71 -19.44
N LEU A 53 -4.59 4.59 -18.73
CA LEU A 53 -3.29 4.29 -18.12
C LEU A 53 -3.44 4.18 -16.61
N LEU A 54 -3.10 3.04 -16.04
CA LEU A 54 -3.05 2.83 -14.60
C LEU A 54 -1.77 3.45 -14.04
N GLU A 55 -1.90 4.40 -13.12
CA GLU A 55 -0.79 4.88 -12.30
C GLU A 55 -0.59 3.93 -11.12
N VAL A 56 0.44 3.10 -11.20
CA VAL A 56 0.77 2.12 -10.16
C VAL A 56 1.94 2.65 -9.34
N GLU A 57 1.72 2.80 -8.04
CA GLU A 57 2.79 3.05 -7.07
C GLU A 57 3.50 1.74 -6.77
N LEU A 58 4.78 1.65 -7.18
CA LEU A 58 5.59 0.47 -6.94
C LEU A 58 5.89 0.35 -5.45
N SER A 59 5.54 -0.80 -4.88
CA SER A 59 5.96 -1.16 -3.54
C SER A 59 7.40 -1.63 -3.67
N GLN A 60 8.38 -0.85 -3.19
CA GLN A 60 9.79 -1.23 -3.31
C GLN A 60 9.97 -2.66 -2.83
N PRO A 61 10.45 -3.60 -3.67
CA PRO A 61 10.67 -4.97 -3.26
C PRO A 61 11.89 -4.96 -2.34
N SER A 62 11.67 -4.78 -1.03
CA SER A 62 12.64 -5.20 -0.04
C SER A 62 12.63 -6.72 -0.06
N LEU A 63 13.55 -7.30 -0.84
CA LEU A 63 13.80 -8.73 -0.92
C LEU A 63 13.76 -9.37 0.47
N SER A 64 12.75 -10.20 0.71
CA SER A 64 12.86 -11.32 1.64
C SER A 64 12.69 -12.59 0.82
N THR A 65 13.81 -13.06 0.30
CA THR A 65 14.02 -14.46 -0.05
C THR A 65 13.65 -15.29 1.18
N ASP A 66 12.61 -16.12 1.12
CA ASP A 66 12.57 -17.38 1.86
C ASP A 66 11.50 -18.31 1.30
N ALA A 67 11.80 -18.89 0.14
CA ALA A 67 11.27 -20.19 -0.23
C ALA A 67 12.43 -21.18 -0.18
N THR A 68 12.69 -21.74 1.00
CA THR A 68 13.26 -23.07 1.14
C THR A 68 12.57 -23.76 2.31
N GLU A 69 11.51 -24.50 1.95
CA GLU A 69 11.31 -25.88 2.40
C GLU A 69 11.98 -26.29 3.73
N THR A 70 11.19 -26.39 4.81
CA THR A 70 11.10 -27.57 5.70
C THR A 70 10.05 -27.31 6.79
N ALA A 71 8.87 -27.93 6.66
CA ALA A 71 8.08 -28.33 7.83
C ALA A 71 8.59 -29.71 8.31
N PRO A 72 8.33 -30.19 9.54
CA PRO A 72 8.30 -29.59 10.90
C PRO A 72 9.42 -30.29 11.78
N PRO A 73 9.68 -29.99 13.08
CA PRO A 73 8.76 -30.36 14.19
C PRO A 73 8.77 -29.44 15.43
N GLN A 74 7.63 -29.47 16.11
CA GLN A 74 7.46 -29.56 17.58
C GLN A 74 8.56 -29.00 18.49
N ASN A 75 8.21 -28.02 19.33
CA ASN A 75 8.46 -28.20 20.76
C ASN A 75 7.44 -27.49 21.66
N LEU A 76 6.91 -28.33 22.55
CA LEU A 76 6.13 -28.05 23.74
C LEU A 76 7.11 -27.59 24.83
N SER A 77 6.89 -26.42 25.44
CA SER A 77 7.34 -26.15 26.83
C SER A 77 6.74 -24.82 27.31
N GLN A 78 5.76 -24.92 28.22
CA GLN A 78 5.86 -24.57 29.66
C GLN A 78 5.54 -23.07 29.88
N LEU A 79 4.32 -22.72 30.36
CA LEU A 79 3.90 -22.74 31.77
C LEU A 79 5.01 -22.26 32.70
N GLU A 80 4.93 -21.00 33.12
CA GLU A 80 5.45 -20.40 34.36
C GLU A 80 5.35 -18.88 34.17
N GLU A 81 5.07 -18.03 35.14
CA GLU A 81 4.37 -18.10 36.41
C GLU A 81 4.13 -16.62 36.73
N SER A 82 2.99 -16.32 37.31
CA SER A 82 2.64 -14.99 37.80
C SER A 82 3.55 -14.57 38.95
N GLU A 83 4.29 -13.47 38.84
CA GLU A 83 4.79 -12.74 39.99
C GLU A 83 4.73 -11.23 39.76
N GLN A 84 3.73 -10.60 40.38
CA GLN A 84 3.81 -9.19 40.80
C GLN A 84 4.83 -9.10 41.95
N PRO A 85 5.51 -7.96 42.13
CA PRO A 85 5.19 -7.27 43.37
C PRO A 85 5.20 -5.73 43.30
N SER A 86 4.30 -5.20 44.13
CA SER A 86 4.45 -4.06 45.04
C SER A 86 4.78 -2.66 44.49
N VAL A 87 3.76 -1.82 44.66
CA VAL A 87 3.72 -0.36 44.74
C VAL A 87 4.63 0.18 45.84
N ASP A 88 5.36 1.27 45.59
CA ASP A 88 5.71 2.24 46.64
C ASP A 88 5.49 3.68 46.11
N PRO A 89 4.53 4.45 46.67
CA PRO A 89 4.22 5.79 46.20
C PRO A 89 4.64 6.84 47.23
N SER A 90 5.94 7.12 47.43
CA SER A 90 6.35 8.24 48.30
C SER A 90 7.83 8.61 48.14
N GLN A 91 8.11 9.71 47.44
CA GLN A 91 9.09 10.76 47.80
C GLN A 91 9.23 11.77 46.64
N ALA A 92 8.53 12.91 46.70
CA ALA A 92 8.85 14.14 47.44
C ALA A 92 9.55 15.19 46.56
N PHE A 93 8.74 16.15 46.15
CA PHE A 93 9.01 17.55 45.79
C PHE A 93 10.43 18.08 46.04
N ILE A 94 11.11 18.55 44.97
CA ILE A 94 11.98 19.75 45.02
C ILE A 94 11.75 20.64 43.79
N ARG A 95 11.31 21.85 44.09
CA ARG A 95 11.09 23.01 43.21
C ARG A 95 12.43 23.64 42.83
N ARG A 96 12.71 23.84 41.53
CA ARG A 96 13.60 24.93 41.10
C ARG A 96 13.35 25.39 39.66
N LYS A 97 13.15 26.71 39.56
CA LYS A 97 12.94 27.54 38.37
C LYS A 97 14.31 27.89 37.76
N GLY A 98 14.49 27.69 36.46
CA GLY A 98 15.74 28.03 35.77
C GLY A 98 15.53 28.19 34.27
N ARG A 99 15.98 29.34 33.74
CA ARG A 99 15.74 29.85 32.38
C ARG A 99 16.67 29.18 31.35
N ARG A 100 16.31 29.39 30.07
CA ARG A 100 17.13 29.35 28.85
C ARG A 100 17.27 27.96 28.21
N ALA A 101 16.74 27.81 27.00
CA ALA A 101 17.55 27.80 25.78
C ALA A 101 16.66 27.64 24.55
N MET A 102 16.94 28.47 23.57
CA MET A 102 16.50 28.39 22.18
C MET A 102 16.79 26.97 21.65
N ALA A 103 15.77 26.13 21.51
CA ALA A 103 15.86 24.91 20.74
C ALA A 103 15.19 25.15 19.40
N ARG A 104 16.04 25.53 18.44
CA ARG A 104 15.81 25.37 17.01
C ARG A 104 15.31 23.94 16.77
N LYS A 105 14.00 23.70 16.77
CA LYS A 105 13.45 22.53 16.09
C LYS A 105 13.47 22.86 14.62
N ALA A 106 14.66 22.67 14.05
CA ALA A 106 14.82 22.32 12.66
C ALA A 106 13.71 21.31 12.36
N LYS A 107 12.71 21.75 11.59
CA LYS A 107 11.88 20.84 10.82
C LYS A 107 12.88 20.15 9.91
N ALA A 108 13.44 19.04 10.38
CA ALA A 108 14.03 18.03 9.55
C ALA A 108 12.88 17.56 8.66
N LYS A 109 12.69 18.32 7.58
CA LYS A 109 11.83 17.99 6.46
C LYS A 109 12.51 16.77 5.88
N ALA A 110 12.20 15.60 6.45
CA ALA A 110 12.55 14.32 5.88
C ALA A 110 12.18 14.44 4.41
N ARG A 111 13.20 14.42 3.56
CA ARG A 111 13.03 14.41 2.12
C ARG A 111 12.29 13.12 1.85
N GLN A 112 10.96 13.19 1.83
CA GLN A 112 10.12 12.10 1.38
C GLN A 112 10.59 11.83 -0.04
N LYS A 113 11.32 10.73 -0.22
CA LYS A 113 11.63 10.22 -1.54
C LYS A 113 10.27 10.08 -2.23
N LYS A 114 10.12 10.72 -3.39
CA LYS A 114 8.88 10.59 -4.16
C LYS A 114 8.69 9.08 -4.41
N PRO A 115 7.49 8.54 -4.15
CA PRO A 115 7.24 7.14 -4.48
C PRO A 115 7.44 6.92 -5.98
N LEU A 116 8.00 5.78 -6.35
CA LEU A 116 8.18 5.39 -7.74
C LEU A 116 6.81 5.02 -8.30
N THR A 117 6.36 5.73 -9.34
CA THR A 117 5.11 5.43 -10.03
C THR A 117 5.38 5.02 -11.46
N VAL A 118 4.64 4.02 -11.94
CA VAL A 118 4.69 3.50 -13.32
C VAL A 118 3.32 3.67 -13.96
N LEU A 119 3.30 3.95 -15.26
CA LEU A 119 2.09 4.04 -16.06
C LEU A 119 1.94 2.77 -16.89
N ILE A 120 0.83 2.05 -16.70
CA ILE A 120 0.57 0.77 -17.35
C ILE A 120 -0.71 0.88 -18.19
N PRO A 121 -0.67 0.63 -19.50
CA PRO A 121 -1.89 0.62 -20.31
C PRO A 121 -2.87 -0.45 -19.83
N PHE A 122 -4.11 -0.04 -19.56
CA PHE A 122 -5.21 -0.89 -19.18
C PHE A 122 -5.81 -1.52 -20.44
N VAL A 123 -5.13 -2.56 -20.92
CA VAL A 123 -5.56 -3.37 -22.07
C VAL A 123 -5.57 -4.84 -21.67
N PRO A 124 -6.49 -5.67 -22.18
CA PRO A 124 -6.56 -7.09 -21.81
C PRO A 124 -5.27 -7.88 -22.07
N GLU A 125 -4.45 -7.44 -23.02
CA GLU A 125 -3.14 -8.06 -23.29
C GLU A 125 -2.15 -7.89 -22.13
N ILE A 126 -2.16 -6.73 -21.48
CA ILE A 126 -1.29 -6.41 -20.35
C ILE A 126 -1.98 -6.76 -19.04
N VAL A 127 -3.31 -6.65 -18.96
CA VAL A 127 -4.10 -6.88 -17.76
C VAL A 127 -5.15 -7.98 -18.03
N PRO A 128 -4.72 -9.25 -18.11
CA PRO A 128 -5.61 -10.34 -18.50
C PRO A 128 -6.62 -10.74 -17.42
N VAL A 129 -6.36 -10.43 -16.14
CA VAL A 129 -7.21 -10.85 -15.03
C VAL A 129 -7.44 -9.68 -14.08
N VAL A 130 -8.70 -9.33 -13.89
CA VAL A 130 -9.16 -8.31 -12.94
C VAL A 130 -10.14 -8.95 -11.97
N ASP A 131 -9.76 -9.05 -10.70
CA ASP A 131 -10.59 -9.56 -9.61
C ASP A 131 -10.90 -8.41 -8.64
N LEU A 132 -12.03 -7.73 -8.87
CA LEU A 132 -12.47 -6.61 -8.03
C LEU A 132 -12.95 -7.06 -6.65
N ASP A 133 -13.49 -8.27 -6.53
CA ASP A 133 -13.95 -8.82 -5.25
C ASP A 133 -12.78 -9.11 -4.31
N ALA A 134 -11.69 -9.68 -4.85
CA ALA A 134 -10.46 -9.90 -4.11
C ALA A 134 -9.56 -8.65 -4.03
N GLY A 135 -9.88 -7.59 -4.78
CA GLY A 135 -9.04 -6.40 -4.90
C GLY A 135 -7.65 -6.72 -5.46
N ARG A 136 -7.61 -7.59 -6.49
CA ARG A 136 -6.39 -8.12 -7.10
C ARG A 136 -6.44 -8.01 -8.61
N ILE A 137 -5.42 -7.39 -9.20
CA ILE A 137 -5.23 -7.34 -10.66
C ILE A 137 -3.93 -8.08 -11.01
N ALA A 138 -4.00 -8.99 -11.97
CA ALA A 138 -2.82 -9.65 -12.51
C ALA A 138 -2.44 -9.02 -13.85
N ILE A 139 -1.19 -8.60 -13.97
CA ILE A 139 -0.66 -8.01 -15.19
C ILE A 139 0.45 -8.87 -15.79
N ALA A 140 0.48 -8.95 -17.11
CA ALA A 140 1.55 -9.49 -17.93
C ALA A 140 2.26 -8.32 -18.62
N PRO A 141 3.14 -7.59 -17.91
CA PRO A 141 3.83 -6.45 -18.48
C PRO A 141 4.73 -6.93 -19.63
N PRO A 142 4.84 -6.17 -20.73
CA PRO A 142 5.83 -6.48 -21.75
C PRO A 142 7.24 -6.41 -21.14
N PRO A 143 8.17 -7.25 -21.62
CA PRO A 143 9.54 -7.26 -21.12
C PRO A 143 10.15 -5.85 -21.25
N GLY A 144 10.81 -5.38 -20.18
CA GLY A 144 11.38 -4.03 -20.10
C GLY A 144 10.49 -2.93 -19.52
N LEU A 145 9.19 -3.15 -19.27
CA LEU A 145 8.31 -2.08 -18.73
C LEU A 145 8.58 -1.76 -17.24
N LEU A 146 8.92 -2.77 -16.44
CA LEU A 146 9.14 -2.62 -14.99
C LEU A 146 10.63 -2.61 -14.60
N GLU A 147 11.51 -3.00 -15.51
CA GLU A 147 12.95 -3.16 -15.26
C GLU A 147 13.74 -1.85 -15.51
N GLU A 148 13.14 -0.85 -16.16
CA GLU A 148 13.84 0.33 -16.68
C GLU A 148 13.77 1.59 -15.78
N LEU A 149 13.56 1.42 -14.47
CA LEU A 149 13.70 2.55 -13.53
C LEU A 149 15.18 2.75 -13.14
N PRO A 150 15.77 3.94 -13.38
CA PRO A 150 17.17 4.20 -13.04
C PRO A 150 17.39 4.24 -11.52
N GLU A 151 18.54 3.70 -11.07
CA GLU A 151 19.04 3.74 -9.68
C GLU A 151 19.08 5.14 -9.05
#